data_AF-A0A2E3QB26-F1
#
_entry.id   AF-A0A2E3QB26-F1
#
_cell.length_a   1.000
_cell.length_b   1.000
_cell.length_c   1.000
_cell.angle_alpha   90.00
_cell.angle_beta   90.00
_cell.angle_gamma   90.00
#
_symmetry.space_group_name_H-M   'P 1'
#
loop_
_entity.id
_entity.type
_entity.pdbx_description
1 polymer ?
#
loop_
_entity_poly.entity_id
_entity_poly.type
_entity_poly.pdbx_seq_one_letter_code
_entity_poly.pdbx_strand_id
1 'polypeptide(L)' 'MTEKISVSLTDEHAHLLQEAVKSGDYASSSEVIREALREWKTRRLLGQMWDEGVASGPAEPGLSMNDIKAEARRRKGLA' A
#
# COMPACT_ATOMS: atom_id res chain seq x y z
N MET A 1 -3.91 17.56 -9.26
CA MET A 1 -4.99 18.46 -8.82
C MET A 1 -5.33 18.14 -7.38
N THR A 2 -5.71 19.13 -6.56
CA THR A 2 -6.14 18.95 -5.18
C THR A 2 -7.59 19.38 -5.03
N GLU A 3 -8.37 18.63 -4.26
CA GLU A 3 -9.76 18.93 -3.93
C GLU A 3 -9.87 19.20 -2.42
N LYS A 4 -10.75 20.12 -2.03
CA LYS A 4 -11.00 20.43 -0.62
C LYS A 4 -12.19 19.64 -0.13
N ILE A 5 -11.96 18.78 0.87
CA ILE A 5 -12.99 17.95 1.50
C ILE A 5 -13.07 18.34 2.97
N SER A 6 -14.28 18.59 3.46
CA SER A 6 -14.54 18.79 4.89
C SER A 6 -14.74 17.43 5.55
N VAL A 7 -13.96 17.14 6.60
CA VAL A 7 -14.03 15.87 7.35
C VAL A 7 -14.06 16.18 8.84
N SER A 8 -14.85 15.40 9.59
CA SER A 8 -14.84 15.46 11.05
C SER A 8 -13.81 14.49 11.60
N LEU A 9 -12.97 14.98 12.51
CA LEU A 9 -11.96 14.19 13.22
C LEU A 9 -12.29 14.20 14.71
N THR A 10 -11.83 13.16 15.43
CA THR A 10 -11.84 13.21 16.90
C THR A 10 -10.82 14.24 17.38
N ASP A 11 -11.02 14.74 18.61
CA ASP A 11 -10.10 15.71 19.23
C ASP A 11 -8.66 15.18 19.30
N GLU A 12 -8.51 13.88 19.59
CA GLU A 12 -7.22 13.19 19.59
C GLU A 12 -6.51 13.27 18.23
N HIS A 13 -7.20 12.93 17.14
CA HIS A 13 -6.60 13.00 15.80
C HIS A 13 -6.30 14.44 15.39
N ALA A 14 -7.18 15.39 15.75
CA ALA A 14 -6.92 16.81 15.49
C ALA A 14 -5.66 17.29 16.24
N HIS A 15 -5.45 16.83 17.48
CA HIS A 15 -4.24 17.15 18.25
C HIS A 15 -2.99 16.59 17.58
N LEU A 16 -3.02 15.31 17.17
CA LEU A 16 -1.92 14.67 16.46
C LEU A 16 -1.53 15.43 15.19
N LEU A 17 -2.51 15.87 14.39
CA LEU A 17 -2.25 16.69 13.20
C LEU A 17 -1.62 18.05 13.55
N GLN A 18 -2.01 18.66 14.67
CA GLN A 18 -1.42 19.92 15.11
C GLN A 18 0.02 19.74 15.61
N GLU A 19 0.30 18.68 16.36
CA GLU A 19 1.66 18.38 16.85
C GLU A 19 2.61 18.08 15.69
N ALA A 20 2.17 17.27 14.71
CA ALA A 20 2.93 16.99 13.51
C ALA A 20 3.32 18.27 12.74
N VAL A 21 2.42 19.25 12.66
CA VAL A 21 2.75 20.56 12.05
C VAL A 21 3.64 21.41 12.95
N LYS A 22 3.36 21.45 14.26
CA LYS A 22 4.14 22.25 15.24
C LYS A 22 5.59 21.78 15.37
N SER A 23 5.84 20.49 15.21
CA SER A 23 7.19 19.91 15.23
C SER A 23 8.06 20.41 14.07
N GLY A 24 7.44 20.83 12.97
CA GLY A 24 8.12 21.17 11.71
C GLY A 24 8.29 19.98 10.77
N ASP A 25 7.90 18.76 11.17
CA ASP A 25 7.99 17.55 10.33
C ASP A 25 7.08 17.62 9.10
N TYR A 26 5.97 18.36 9.19
CA TYR A 26 5.01 18.57 8.10
C TYR A 26 4.65 20.04 7.93
N ALA A 27 4.54 20.49 6.68
CA ALA A 27 4.19 21.87 6.37
C ALA A 27 2.69 22.18 6.59
N SER A 28 1.84 21.14 6.63
CA SER A 28 0.39 21.30 6.86
C SER A 28 -0.28 20.00 7.30
N SER A 29 -1.43 20.11 7.97
CA SER A 29 -2.26 18.94 8.32
C SER A 29 -2.72 18.15 7.08
N SER A 30 -2.95 18.85 5.96
CA SER A 30 -3.28 18.22 4.68
C SER A 30 -2.17 17.32 4.14
N GLU A 31 -0.91 17.57 4.50
CA GLU A 31 0.22 16.72 4.13
C GLU A 31 0.22 15.41 4.91
N VAL A 32 0.04 15.50 6.24
CA VAL A 32 -0.10 14.34 7.13
C VAL A 32 -1.25 13.45 6.67
N ILE A 33 -2.41 14.04 6.38
CA ILE A 33 -3.59 13.31 5.90
C ILE A 33 -3.29 12.60 4.56
N ARG A 34 -2.63 13.27 3.62
CA ARG A 34 -2.26 12.64 2.33
C ARG A 34 -1.32 11.46 2.53
N GLU A 35 -0.40 11.54 3.48
CA GLU A 35 0.49 10.44 3.82
C GLU A 35 -0.26 9.25 4.43
N ALA A 36 -1.06 9.51 5.47
CA ALA A 36 -1.89 8.50 6.11
C ALA A 36 -2.82 7.79 5.10
N LEU A 37 -3.40 8.53 4.15
CA LEU A 37 -4.23 7.96 3.07
C LEU A 37 -3.43 7.11 2.09
N ARG A 38 -2.19 7.49 1.75
CA ARG A 38 -1.30 6.66 0.92
C ARG A 38 -1.02 5.33 1.61
N GLU A 39 -0.64 5.36 2.88
CA GLU A 39 -0.37 4.14 3.64
C GLU A 39 -1.61 3.27 3.78
N TRP A 40 -2.76 3.86 4.11
CA TRP A 40 -4.03 3.16 4.19
C TRP A 40 -4.37 2.46 2.87
N LYS A 41 -4.19 3.15 1.74
CA LYS A 41 -4.38 2.58 0.40
C LYS A 41 -3.42 1.41 0.15
N THR A 42 -2.14 1.57 0.48
CA THR A 42 -1.14 0.50 0.32
C THR A 42 -1.48 -0.73 1.14
N ARG A 43 -1.88 -0.57 2.42
CA ARG A 43 -2.31 -1.67 3.27
C ARG A 43 -3.49 -2.44 2.67
N ARG A 44 -4.47 -1.72 2.11
CA ARG A 44 -5.60 -2.34 1.42
C ARG A 44 -5.19 -3.10 0.16
N LEU A 45 -4.30 -2.54 -0.65
CA LEU A 45 -3.79 -3.22 -1.83
C LEU A 45 -3.06 -4.52 -1.47
N LEU A 46 -2.24 -4.49 -0.41
CA LEU A 46 -1.57 -5.69 0.10
C LEU A 46 -2.57 -6.76 0.56
N GLY A 47 -3.62 -6.35 1.28
CA GLY A 47 -4.70 -7.27 1.67
C GLY A 47 -5.40 -7.89 0.46
N GLN A 48 -5.69 -7.10 -0.57
CA GLN A 48 -6.29 -7.61 -1.81
C GLN A 48 -5.38 -8.61 -2.53
N MET A 49 -4.09 -8.32 -2.65
CA MET A 49 -3.11 -9.23 -3.26
C MET A 49 -2.96 -10.52 -2.46
N TRP A 50 -3.04 -10.44 -1.13
CA TRP A 50 -3.03 -11.61 -0.26
C TRP A 50 -4.26 -12.48 -0.49
N ASP A 51 -5.46 -11.88 -0.48
CA ASP A 51 -6.72 -12.59 -0.70
C ASP A 51 -6.75 -13.26 -2.08
N GLU A 52 -6.27 -12.57 -3.12
CA GLU A 52 -6.12 -13.11 -4.47
C GLU A 52 -5.15 -14.31 -4.48
N GLY A 53 -4.01 -14.20 -3.79
CA GLY A 53 -3.04 -15.28 -3.68
C GLY A 53 -3.61 -16.51 -2.98
N VAL A 54 -4.33 -16.33 -1.87
CA VAL A 54 -4.99 -17.44 -1.16
C VAL A 54 -6.10 -18.07 -2.02
N ALA A 55 -6.87 -17.27 -2.74
CA ALA A 55 -7.93 -17.75 -3.63
C ALA A 55 -7.38 -18.46 -4.88
N SER A 56 -6.12 -18.23 -5.26
CA SER A 56 -5.50 -18.85 -6.46
C SER A 56 -5.25 -20.36 -6.33
N GLY A 57 -5.42 -20.92 -5.13
CA GLY A 57 -5.23 -22.34 -4.85
C GLY A 57 -3.94 -22.64 -4.08
N PRO A 58 -3.67 -23.92 -3.78
CA PRO A 58 -2.47 -24.32 -3.04
C PRO A 58 -1.21 -24.08 -3.88
N ALA A 59 -0.12 -23.68 -3.20
CA ALA A 59 1.19 -23.59 -3.84
C ALA A 59 1.64 -24.98 -4.33
N GLU A 60 2.21 -25.03 -5.54
CA GLU A 60 2.73 -26.26 -6.13
C GLU A 60 3.93 -26.80 -5.31
N PRO A 61 3.84 -28.02 -4.77
CA PRO A 61 4.93 -28.60 -4.00
C PRO A 61 6.19 -28.79 -4.87
N GLY A 62 7.33 -28.29 -4.37
CA GLY A 62 8.63 -28.47 -5.04
C GLY A 62 8.89 -27.54 -6.22
N LEU A 63 7.98 -26.61 -6.55
CA LEU A 63 8.23 -25.60 -7.58
C LEU A 63 9.40 -24.70 -7.16
N SER A 64 10.51 -24.78 -7.89
CA SER A 64 11.70 -24.00 -7.58
C SER A 64 11.74 -22.68 -8.36
N MET A 65 12.55 -21.74 -7.86
CA MET A 65 12.85 -20.50 -8.59
C MET A 65 13.46 -20.76 -9.99
N ASN A 66 14.18 -21.87 -10.18
CA ASN A 66 14.74 -22.23 -11.49
C ASN A 66 13.66 -22.64 -12.48
N ASP A 67 12.67 -23.40 -12.03
CA ASP A 67 11.53 -23.82 -12.85
C ASP A 67 10.69 -22.62 -13.29
N ILE A 68 10.42 -21.70 -12.37
CA ILE A 68 9.72 -20.43 -12.64
C ILE A 68 10.49 -19.60 -13.68
N LYS A 69 11.81 -19.46 -13.54
CA LYS A 69 12.64 -18.74 -14.51
C LYS A 69 12.69 -19.42 -15.88
N ALA A 70 12.78 -20.75 -15.92
CA ALA A 70 12.78 -21.51 -17.16
C ALA A 70 11.47 -21.32 -17.92
N GLU A 71 10.33 -21.40 -17.22
CA GLU A 71 9.02 -21.13 -17.79
C GLU A 71 8.87 -19.69 -18.29
N ALA A 72 9.32 -18.70 -17.51
CA ALA A 72 9.29 -17.30 -17.92
C ALA A 72 10.12 -17.03 -19.18
N ARG A 73 11.29 -17.67 -19.33
CA ARG A 73 12.12 -17.56 -20.55
C ARG A 73 11.45 -18.21 -21.75
N ARG A 74 10.85 -19.40 -21.59
CA ARG A 74 10.06 -20.05 -22.64
C ARG A 74 8.94 -19.15 -23.15
N ARG A 75 8.14 -18.56 -22.25
CA ARG A 75 7.05 -17.64 -22.60
C ARG A 75 7.52 -16.38 -23.35
N LYS A 76 8.74 -15.91 -23.07
CA LYS A 76 9.34 -14.74 -23.72
C LYS A 76 10.14 -15.08 -24.99
N GLY A 77 10.25 -16.36 -25.38
CA GLY A 77 11.05 -16.77 -26.53
C GLY A 77 12.57 -16.60 -26.31
N LEU A 78 13.02 -16.63 -25.07
CA LEU A 78 14.43 -16.46 -24.67
C LEU A 78 15.12 -17.78 -24.29
N ALA A 79 14.46 -18.91 -24.57
CA ALA A 79 14.90 -20.25 -24.20
C ALA A 79 15.39 -21.01 -25.44
#